data_AF-A0A970ITE9-F1
#
_entry.id   AF-A0A970ITE9-F1
#
_cell.length_a   1.000
_cell.length_b   1.000
_cell.length_c   1.000
_cell.angle_alpha   90.00
_cell.angle_beta   90.00
_cell.angle_gamma   90.00
#
_symmetry.space_group_name_H-M   'P 1'
#
loop_
_entity.id
_entity.type
_entity.pdbx_description
1 polymer ?
#
loop_
_entity_poly.entity_id
_entity_poly.type
_entity_poly.pdbx_seq_one_letter_code
_entity_poly.pdbx_strand_id
1 'polypeptide(L)'
;EDIVYEIMVKYGIDLTLNIEEISIAGKKAFSIGQNYLIVCLDKDITLGVVEGIGKLKPERAVFLDSGFADDNVKINAVQILKKFGVEDFRSI
;
A
#
# COMPACT_ATOMS: atom_id res chain seq x y z
N GLU A 1 -12.98 6.04 2.04
CA GLU A 1 -12.82 6.06 0.56
C GLU A 1 -12.29 7.40 0.08
N ASP A 2 -12.73 8.54 0.63
CA ASP A 2 -12.25 9.89 0.24
C ASP A 2 -10.73 10.04 0.18
N ILE A 3 -10.01 9.52 1.16
CA ILE A 3 -8.53 9.55 1.19
C ILE A 3 -7.92 8.79 0.01
N VAL A 4 -8.53 7.68 -0.43
CA VAL A 4 -8.03 6.89 -1.58
C VAL A 4 -8.16 7.72 -2.87
N TYR A 5 -9.28 8.42 -3.05
CA TYR A 5 -9.45 9.35 -4.18
C TYR A 5 -8.46 10.52 -4.13
N GLU A 6 -8.23 11.11 -2.96
CA GLU A 6 -7.20 12.14 -2.79
C GLU A 6 -5.80 11.65 -3.15
N ILE A 7 -5.46 10.41 -2.76
CA ILE A 7 -4.21 9.76 -3.16
C ILE A 7 -4.20 9.57 -4.68
N MET A 8 -5.26 9.07 -5.29
CA MET A 8 -5.30 8.92 -6.75
C MET A 8 -5.05 10.25 -7.47
N VAL A 9 -5.69 11.34 -7.05
CA VAL A 9 -5.47 12.69 -7.60
C VAL A 9 -4.03 13.16 -7.39
N LYS A 10 -3.49 13.06 -6.17
CA LYS A 10 -2.11 13.49 -5.85
C LYS A 10 -1.05 12.76 -6.68
N TYR A 11 -1.33 11.53 -7.10
CA TYR A 11 -0.39 10.67 -7.81
C TYR A 11 -0.68 10.57 -9.31
N GLY A 12 -1.64 11.37 -9.81
CA GLY A 12 -2.01 11.42 -11.23
C GLY A 12 -2.63 10.11 -11.74
N ILE A 13 -3.29 9.36 -10.86
CA ILE A 13 -3.98 8.11 -11.19
C ILE A 13 -5.35 8.45 -11.76
N ASP A 14 -5.71 7.79 -12.86
CA ASP A 14 -7.01 7.94 -13.49
C ASP A 14 -8.13 7.44 -12.54
N LEU A 15 -9.09 8.32 -12.26
CA LEU A 15 -10.22 8.06 -11.36
C LEU A 15 -11.23 7.06 -11.93
N THR A 16 -11.12 6.69 -13.21
CA THR A 16 -11.94 5.66 -13.85
C THR A 16 -11.44 4.23 -13.61
N LEU A 17 -10.23 4.08 -13.05
CA LEU A 17 -9.70 2.76 -12.71
C LEU A 17 -10.52 2.09 -11.61
N ASN A 18 -10.66 0.77 -11.73
CA ASN A 18 -11.35 -0.02 -10.72
C ASN A 18 -10.62 0.06 -9.37
N ILE A 19 -11.39 0.22 -8.29
CA ILE A 19 -10.91 0.19 -6.90
C ILE A 19 -11.52 -1.05 -6.24
N GLU A 20 -10.66 -1.95 -5.78
CA GLU A 20 -11.04 -3.18 -5.10
C GLU A 20 -10.58 -3.13 -3.65
N GLU A 21 -11.49 -3.37 -2.71
CA GLU A 21 -11.12 -3.60 -1.33
C GLU A 21 -10.59 -5.03 -1.17
N ILE A 22 -9.40 -5.16 -0.61
CA ILE A 22 -8.73 -6.44 -0.39
C ILE A 22 -8.31 -6.57 1.07
N SER A 23 -8.20 -7.81 1.54
CA SER A 23 -7.69 -8.12 2.88
C SER A 23 -6.31 -8.77 2.77
N ILE A 24 -5.32 -8.20 3.47
CA ILE A 24 -3.94 -8.69 3.49
C ILE A 24 -3.54 -8.88 4.95
N ALA A 25 -3.29 -10.13 5.35
CA ALA A 25 -2.97 -10.49 6.74
C ALA A 25 -3.97 -9.92 7.76
N GLY A 26 -5.26 -9.89 7.41
CA GLY A 26 -6.34 -9.36 8.26
C GLY A 26 -6.44 -7.84 8.29
N LYS A 27 -5.62 -7.12 7.52
CA LYS A 27 -5.68 -5.66 7.36
C LYS A 27 -6.35 -5.28 6.05
N LYS A 28 -7.08 -4.18 6.07
CA LYS A 28 -7.76 -3.64 4.89
C LYS A 28 -6.77 -2.88 4.01
N ALA A 29 -6.80 -3.15 2.72
CA ALA A 29 -6.09 -2.39 1.70
C ALA A 29 -6.99 -2.20 0.47
N PHE A 30 -6.61 -1.27 -0.39
CA PHE A 30 -7.29 -1.00 -1.65
C PHE A 30 -6.34 -1.29 -2.79
N SER A 31 -6.79 -2.08 -3.77
CA SER A 31 -6.11 -2.29 -5.03
C SER A 31 -6.74 -1.44 -6.12
N ILE A 32 -5.93 -0.63 -6.80
CA ILE A 32 -6.36 0.25 -7.87
C ILE A 32 -5.71 -0.20 -9.17
N GLY A 33 -6.53 -0.37 -10.22
CA GLY A 33 -6.04 -0.68 -11.57
C GLY A 33 -5.29 -2.00 -11.65
N GLN A 34 -5.87 -3.09 -11.13
CA GLN A 34 -5.26 -4.44 -11.14
C GLN A 34 -3.89 -4.48 -10.45
N ASN A 35 -3.84 -4.06 -9.18
CA ASN A 35 -2.63 -3.94 -8.37
C ASN A 35 -1.62 -2.89 -8.87
N TYR A 36 -1.96 -2.02 -9.83
CA TYR A 36 -1.06 -0.92 -10.21
C TYR A 36 -0.67 -0.07 -8.99
N LEU A 37 -1.65 0.31 -8.17
CA LEU A 37 -1.45 0.99 -6.90
C LEU A 37 -2.13 0.20 -5.78
N ILE A 38 -1.39 -0.09 -4.71
CA ILE A 38 -1.96 -0.62 -3.47
C ILE A 38 -1.90 0.46 -2.40
N VAL A 39 -3.02 0.71 -1.73
CA VAL A 39 -3.12 1.67 -0.62
C VAL A 39 -3.53 0.93 0.65
N CYS A 40 -2.71 0.97 1.69
CA CYS A 40 -3.03 0.41 3.01
C CYS A 40 -3.06 1.55 4.05
N LEU A 41 -4.28 1.93 4.48
CA LEU A 41 -4.51 2.97 5.47
C LEU A 41 -4.92 2.43 6.85
N ASP A 42 -4.80 1.12 7.03
CA ASP A 42 -5.13 0.47 8.28
C ASP A 42 -4.05 0.72 9.34
N LYS A 43 -4.39 0.45 10.61
CA LYS A 43 -3.44 0.51 11.73
C LYS A 43 -2.80 -0.86 11.96
N ASP A 44 -1.73 -0.86 12.74
CA ASP A 44 -0.93 -2.06 13.05
C ASP A 44 -0.48 -2.80 11.79
N ILE A 45 -0.01 -2.05 10.79
CA ILE A 45 0.63 -2.60 9.60
C ILE A 45 1.89 -3.32 10.07
N THR A 46 1.91 -4.64 9.95
CA THR A 46 3.03 -5.51 10.32
C THR A 46 3.87 -5.88 9.09
N LEU A 47 5.04 -6.50 9.30
CA LEU A 47 5.83 -7.05 8.20
C LEU A 47 5.03 -8.05 7.35
N GLY A 48 4.11 -8.81 7.95
CA GLY A 48 3.25 -9.74 7.21
C GLY A 48 2.31 -9.03 6.23
N VAL A 49 1.83 -7.83 6.58
CA VAL A 49 1.04 -6.98 5.68
C VAL A 49 1.92 -6.47 4.54
N VAL A 50 3.12 -5.98 4.85
CA VAL A 50 4.05 -5.45 3.85
C VAL A 50 4.51 -6.54 2.86
N GLU A 51 4.82 -7.74 3.36
CA GLU A 51 5.14 -8.89 2.52
C GLU A 51 3.95 -9.32 1.65
N GLY A 52 2.73 -9.30 2.21
CA GLY A 52 1.52 -9.59 1.46
C GLY A 52 1.30 -8.61 0.31
N ILE A 53 1.50 -7.32 0.55
CA ILE A 53 1.45 -6.27 -0.49
C ILE A 53 2.57 -6.50 -1.52
N GLY A 54 3.80 -6.78 -1.08
CA GLY A 54 4.91 -7.06 -1.99
C GLY A 54 4.65 -8.25 -2.92
N LYS A 55 3.99 -9.31 -2.44
CA LYS A 55 3.63 -10.48 -3.26
C LYS A 55 2.64 -10.16 -4.38
N LEU A 56 1.83 -9.11 -4.24
CA LEU A 56 0.94 -8.61 -5.29
C LEU A 56 1.71 -7.89 -6.40
N LYS A 57 3.00 -7.59 -6.18
CA LYS A 57 3.90 -6.90 -7.09
C LYS A 57 3.31 -5.61 -7.69
N PRO A 58 2.82 -4.69 -6.85
CA PRO A 58 2.31 -3.44 -7.38
C PRO A 58 3.41 -2.57 -7.96
N GLU A 59 3.05 -1.74 -8.94
CA GLU A 59 3.95 -0.68 -9.43
C GLU A 59 4.17 0.36 -8.33
N ARG A 60 3.15 0.61 -7.51
CA ARG A 60 3.19 1.62 -6.46
C ARG A 60 2.48 1.17 -5.17
N ALA A 61 3.04 1.53 -4.02
CA ALA A 61 2.42 1.23 -2.72
C ALA A 61 2.35 2.48 -1.81
N VAL A 62 1.19 2.75 -1.22
CA VAL A 62 1.01 3.85 -0.26
C VAL A 62 0.54 3.29 1.08
N PHE A 63 1.20 3.72 2.15
CA PHE A 63 0.91 3.31 3.53
C PHE A 63 0.51 4.53 4.36
N LEU A 64 -0.36 4.34 5.35
CA LEU A 64 -0.51 5.34 6.41
C LEU A 64 0.76 5.36 7.27
N ASP A 65 1.41 6.50 7.40
CA ASP A 65 2.67 6.66 8.15
C ASP A 65 2.50 6.31 9.63
N SER A 66 1.39 6.78 10.21
CA SER A 66 0.96 6.42 11.57
C SER A 66 0.32 5.04 11.69
N GLY A 67 0.19 4.31 10.58
CA GLY A 67 -0.41 2.98 10.52
C GLY A 67 0.57 1.85 10.79
N PHE A 68 1.88 2.08 10.68
CA PHE A 68 2.90 1.09 11.01
C PHE A 68 2.84 0.68 12.47
N ALA A 69 2.98 -0.62 12.75
CA ALA A 69 2.94 -1.14 14.12
C ALA A 69 4.08 -0.58 14.98
N ASP A 70 5.25 -0.36 14.38
CA ASP A 70 6.39 0.32 14.99
C ASP A 70 7.37 0.84 13.92
N ASP A 71 8.36 1.62 14.36
CA ASP A 71 9.41 2.19 13.48
C ASP A 71 10.28 1.13 12.79
N ASN A 72 10.48 -0.03 13.42
CA ASN A 72 11.24 -1.12 12.78
C ASN A 72 10.47 -1.69 11.60
N VAL A 73 9.14 -1.81 11.69
CA VAL A 73 8.32 -2.25 10.55
C VAL A 73 8.45 -1.27 9.40
N LYS A 74 8.38 0.04 9.66
CA LYS A 74 8.53 1.09 8.63
C LYS A 74 9.89 1.03 7.94
N ILE A 75 10.98 0.88 8.70
CA ILE A 75 12.34 0.78 8.16
C ILE A 75 12.48 -0.48 7.29
N ASN A 76 11.98 -1.62 7.77
CA ASN A 76 12.07 -2.89 7.06
C ASN A 76 11.14 -2.97 5.83
N ALA A 77 10.02 -2.25 5.84
CA ALA A 77 9.06 -2.24 4.75
C ALA A 77 9.72 -1.90 3.40
N VAL A 78 10.62 -0.91 3.40
CA VAL A 78 11.39 -0.49 2.22
C VAL A 78 12.17 -1.65 1.61
N GLN A 79 12.88 -2.41 2.46
CA GLN A 79 13.72 -3.51 2.00
C GLN A 79 12.88 -4.68 1.48
N ILE A 80 11.77 -4.97 2.16
CA ILE A 80 10.84 -6.02 1.77
C ILE A 80 10.21 -5.71 0.41
N LEU A 81 9.68 -4.50 0.23
CA LEU A 81 9.06 -4.07 -1.03
C LEU A 81 10.05 -4.13 -2.20
N LYS A 82 11.28 -3.65 -2.00
CA LYS A 82 12.36 -3.77 -2.99
C LYS A 82 12.69 -5.21 -3.36
N LYS A 83 12.69 -6.13 -2.39
CA LYS A 83 12.90 -7.57 -2.66
C LYS A 83 11.82 -8.15 -3.58
N PHE A 84 10.62 -7.59 -3.57
CA PHE A 84 9.54 -7.99 -4.48
C PHE A 84 9.50 -7.20 -5.80
N GLY A 85 10.41 -6.23 -5.99
CA GLY A 85 10.47 -5.38 -7.18
C GLY A 85 9.57 -4.14 -7.12
N VAL A 86 9.02 -3.82 -5.95
CA VAL A 86 8.22 -2.60 -5.74
C VAL A 86 9.16 -1.45 -5.39
N GLU A 87 9.38 -0.54 -6.32
CA GLU A 87 10.36 0.55 -6.15
C GLU A 87 9.74 1.86 -5.67
N ASP A 88 8.50 2.16 -6.07
CA ASP A 88 7.80 3.39 -5.71
C ASP A 88 6.82 3.11 -4.56
N PHE A 89 7.26 3.42 -3.35
CA PHE A 89 6.41 3.36 -2.16
C PHE A 89 6.47 4.67 -1.39
N ARG A 90 5.36 5.05 -0.76
CA ARG A 90 5.26 6.26 0.07
C ARG A 90 4.46 6.01 1.34
N SER A 91 4.75 6.80 2.37
CA SER A 91 3.92 6.90 3.56
C SER A 91 3.32 8.31 3.65
N ILE A 92 2.07 8.40 4.12
CA ILE A 92 1.32 9.67 4.24
C ILE A 92 0.75 9.90 5.65
#